data_AF-H1VA48-F1
#
_entry.id   AF-H1VA48-F1
#
_cell.length_a   1.000
_cell.length_b   1.000
_cell.length_c   1.000
_cell.angle_alpha   90.00
_cell.angle_beta   90.00
_cell.angle_gamma   90.00
#
_symmetry.space_group_name_H-M   'P 1'
#
loop_
_entity.id
_entity.type
_entity.pdbx_description
1 polymer ?
#
loop_
_entity_poly.entity_id
_entity_poly.type
_entity_poly.pdbx_seq_one_letter_code
_entity_poly.pdbx_strand_id
1 'polypeptide(L)'
;MEGIATVVIAIGAYWFIQNYPDTAKFVSDKERRFIRARLAADSDATHNEKFTWGNVMDAIKDPKCWLYGLGFHTMSLPLYTFSLFIPTIIRNLGYTAAVAQLLTIPPYAVAFVTTLTVAIYSERTGRRAFFIMGSSAFAAIGYIILLANGDPTGKPGVSYLGTFFAAAGIYPSTALVLSWPAINVSGQTKRAVGNAMQITIGNLGAVLGTQLYRANDGPRYFVGHSFALGYLIANIVVCGILYIVLKRENTRREAIAPEVQAIGDLEDWPGDKDPRWRFQY
;
A
#
# COMPACT_ATOMS: atom_id res chain seq x y z
N MET A 1 13.74 22.97 14.99
CA MET A 1 12.38 23.56 14.98
C MET A 1 11.47 22.85 13.96
N GLU A 2 11.52 21.52 13.83
CA GLU A 2 10.83 20.81 12.73
C GLU A 2 9.37 20.44 13.04
N GLY A 3 8.92 20.53 14.30
CA GLY A 3 7.55 20.15 14.69
C GLY A 3 6.50 21.28 14.69
N ILE A 4 6.92 22.55 14.66
CA ILE A 4 5.99 23.70 14.81
C ILE A 4 5.03 23.77 13.62
N ALA A 5 5.52 23.55 12.40
CA ALA A 5 4.68 23.50 11.21
C ALA A 5 3.61 22.40 11.32
N THR A 6 3.98 21.21 11.81
CA THR A 6 3.03 20.10 12.03
C THR A 6 1.95 20.47 13.04
N VAL A 7 2.30 21.14 14.13
CA VAL A 7 1.33 21.61 15.14
C VAL A 7 0.36 22.63 14.54
N VAL A 8 0.87 23.60 13.79
CA VAL A 8 0.03 24.62 13.12
C VAL A 8 -0.93 23.96 12.12
N ILE A 9 -0.45 23.01 11.32
CA ILE A 9 -1.28 22.26 10.37
C ILE A 9 -2.34 21.43 11.12
N ALA A 10 -1.98 20.77 12.22
CA ALA A 10 -2.91 19.97 13.02
C ALA A 10 -4.04 20.81 13.65
N ILE A 11 -3.71 22.00 14.18
CA ILE A 11 -4.69 22.95 14.71
C ILE A 11 -5.62 23.42 13.57
N GLY A 12 -5.06 23.76 12.40
CA GLY A 12 -5.86 24.10 11.23
C GLY A 12 -6.82 22.98 10.82
N ALA A 13 -6.30 21.74 10.76
CA ALA A 13 -7.07 20.56 10.35
C ALA A 13 -8.31 20.32 11.21
N TYR A 14 -8.31 20.68 12.50
CA TYR A 14 -9.49 20.58 13.38
C TYR A 14 -10.71 21.33 12.83
N TRP A 15 -10.51 22.47 12.16
CA TRP A 15 -11.61 23.24 11.58
C TRP A 15 -12.00 22.79 10.16
N PHE A 16 -11.07 22.18 9.42
CA PHE A 16 -11.29 21.79 8.02
C PHE A 16 -11.75 20.35 7.82
N ILE A 17 -11.34 19.41 8.69
CA ILE A 17 -11.71 17.99 8.57
C ILE A 17 -13.16 17.78 9.03
N GLN A 18 -13.99 17.32 8.11
CA GLN A 18 -15.40 16.98 8.36
C GLN A 18 -15.58 15.48 8.08
N ASN A 19 -16.19 14.76 9.02
CA ASN A 19 -16.27 13.29 8.95
C ASN A 19 -17.23 12.81 7.85
N TYR A 20 -18.31 13.56 7.60
CA TYR A 20 -19.30 13.23 6.57
C TYR A 20 -19.74 14.48 5.81
N PRO A 21 -20.21 14.33 4.55
CA PRO A 21 -20.74 15.45 3.76
C PRO A 21 -21.87 16.22 4.48
N ASP A 22 -22.54 15.57 5.41
CA ASP A 22 -23.66 16.11 6.19
C ASP A 22 -23.24 17.07 7.27
N THR A 23 -22.07 16.83 7.87
CA THR A 23 -21.50 17.72 8.89
C THR A 23 -20.69 18.84 8.26
N ALA A 24 -20.41 18.75 6.95
CA ALA A 24 -19.59 19.70 6.23
C ALA A 24 -20.31 21.05 6.02
N LYS A 25 -19.81 22.07 6.71
CA LYS A 25 -20.33 23.45 6.69
C LYS A 25 -19.97 24.23 5.41
N PHE A 26 -18.95 23.78 4.68
CA PHE A 26 -18.45 24.47 3.47
C PHE A 26 -19.08 23.97 2.16
N VAL A 27 -19.97 22.97 2.24
CA VAL A 27 -20.56 22.29 1.08
C VAL A 27 -22.03 22.74 0.92
N SER A 28 -22.39 23.20 -0.28
CA SER A 28 -23.78 23.55 -0.60
C SER A 28 -24.69 22.31 -0.64
N ASP A 29 -26.00 22.50 -0.52
CA ASP A 29 -26.94 21.36 -0.56
C ASP A 29 -26.89 20.58 -1.88
N LYS A 30 -26.59 21.27 -2.99
CA LYS A 30 -26.44 20.63 -4.31
C LYS A 30 -25.19 19.75 -4.35
N GLU A 31 -24.05 20.26 -3.87
CA GLU A 31 -22.80 19.49 -3.78
C GLU A 31 -22.94 18.35 -2.79
N ARG A 32 -23.61 18.55 -1.65
CA ARG A 32 -23.85 17.49 -0.66
C ARG A 32 -24.63 16.33 -1.26
N ARG A 33 -25.70 16.60 -2.02
CA ARG A 33 -26.45 15.56 -2.75
C ARG A 33 -25.58 14.83 -3.76
N PHE A 34 -24.77 15.57 -4.53
CA PHE A 34 -23.84 14.98 -5.48
C PHE A 34 -22.80 14.07 -4.81
N ILE A 35 -22.16 14.55 -3.73
CA ILE A 35 -21.16 13.79 -2.98
C ILE A 35 -21.78 12.54 -2.35
N ARG A 36 -22.97 12.63 -1.75
CA ARG A 36 -23.69 11.47 -1.22
C ARG A 36 -23.99 10.44 -2.31
N ALA A 37 -24.51 10.87 -3.45
CA ALA A 37 -24.81 9.98 -4.57
C ALA A 37 -23.54 9.29 -5.09
N ARG A 38 -22.43 10.03 -5.19
CA ARG A 38 -21.14 9.47 -5.59
C ARG A 38 -20.60 8.47 -4.55
N LEU A 39 -20.67 8.80 -3.26
CA LEU A 39 -20.20 7.94 -2.17
C LEU A 39 -20.98 6.63 -2.09
N ALA A 40 -22.30 6.69 -2.29
CA ALA A 40 -23.18 5.52 -2.36
C ALA A 40 -22.93 4.65 -3.60
N ALA A 41 -22.54 5.25 -4.72
CA ALA A 41 -22.20 4.51 -5.94
C ALA A 41 -20.83 3.84 -5.87
N ASP A 42 -19.87 4.47 -5.16
CA ASP A 42 -18.48 3.99 -5.09
C ASP A 42 -18.22 3.02 -3.93
N SER A 43 -19.04 3.05 -2.86
CA SER A 43 -18.78 2.29 -1.65
C SER A 43 -20.04 2.05 -0.81
N ASP A 44 -19.93 1.17 0.19
CA ASP A 44 -20.96 0.98 1.22
C ASP A 44 -20.88 2.02 2.36
N ALA A 45 -20.08 3.08 2.22
CA ALA A 45 -19.84 4.04 3.30
C ALA A 45 -21.10 4.81 3.73
N THR A 46 -22.13 4.86 2.86
CA THR A 46 -23.42 5.47 3.19
C THR A 46 -24.37 4.51 3.93
N HIS A 47 -24.04 3.22 4.05
CA HIS A 47 -24.83 2.28 4.84
C HIS A 47 -24.59 2.51 6.34
N ASN A 48 -25.67 2.62 7.10
CA ASN A 48 -25.59 2.78 8.55
C ASN A 48 -25.41 1.41 9.21
N GLU A 49 -24.16 0.95 9.32
CA GLU A 49 -23.81 -0.32 9.95
C GLU A 49 -23.41 -0.12 11.41
N LYS A 50 -24.08 -0.83 12.33
CA LYS A 50 -23.69 -0.85 13.74
C LYS A 50 -22.49 -1.77 13.96
N PHE A 51 -21.67 -1.45 14.94
CA PHE A 51 -20.60 -2.34 15.40
C PHE A 51 -21.15 -3.72 15.79
N THR A 52 -20.51 -4.79 15.32
CA THR A 52 -20.79 -6.17 15.77
C THR A 52 -19.50 -6.97 15.95
N TRP A 53 -19.44 -7.76 17.02
CA TRP A 53 -18.35 -8.73 17.23
C TRP A 53 -18.29 -9.82 16.16
N GLY A 54 -19.43 -10.12 15.53
CA GLY A 54 -19.50 -11.00 14.37
C GLY A 54 -18.61 -10.49 13.22
N ASN A 55 -18.72 -9.20 12.88
CA ASN A 55 -17.93 -8.60 11.79
C ASN A 55 -16.43 -8.54 12.12
N VAL A 56 -16.07 -8.41 13.42
CA VAL A 56 -14.68 -8.53 13.88
C VAL A 56 -14.15 -9.94 13.61
N MET A 57 -14.90 -10.97 14.02
CA MET A 57 -14.51 -12.35 13.82
C MET A 57 -14.48 -12.74 12.34
N ASP A 58 -15.38 -12.16 11.53
CA ASP A 58 -15.38 -12.31 10.09
C ASP A 58 -14.10 -11.77 9.45
N ALA A 59 -13.59 -10.62 9.89
CA ALA A 59 -12.29 -10.11 9.41
C ALA A 59 -11.14 -11.05 9.80
N ILE A 60 -11.09 -11.48 11.06
CA ILE A 60 -10.03 -12.35 11.58
C ILE A 60 -10.00 -13.71 10.87
N LYS A 61 -11.16 -14.25 10.52
CA LYS A 61 -11.27 -15.55 9.82
C LYS A 61 -11.12 -15.43 8.30
N ASP A 62 -11.15 -14.22 7.73
CA ASP A 62 -11.10 -14.04 6.28
C ASP A 62 -9.67 -14.16 5.75
N PRO A 63 -9.37 -15.18 4.92
CA PRO A 63 -8.04 -15.34 4.34
C PRO A 63 -7.60 -14.13 3.49
N LYS A 64 -8.53 -13.35 2.92
CA LYS A 64 -8.21 -12.13 2.18
C LYS A 64 -7.61 -11.07 3.11
N CYS A 65 -8.13 -10.92 4.34
CA CYS A 65 -7.59 -9.97 5.33
C CYS A 65 -6.14 -10.32 5.71
N TRP A 66 -5.84 -11.62 5.87
CA TRP A 66 -4.47 -12.09 6.07
C TRP A 66 -3.57 -11.82 4.87
N LEU A 67 -4.06 -12.05 3.65
CA LEU A 67 -3.30 -11.76 2.43
C LEU A 67 -3.03 -10.25 2.24
N TYR A 68 -3.96 -9.36 2.59
CA TYR A 68 -3.69 -7.92 2.62
C TYR A 68 -2.61 -7.55 3.63
N GLY A 69 -2.65 -8.16 4.82
CA GLY A 69 -1.62 -7.99 5.85
C GLY A 69 -0.25 -8.52 5.43
N LEU A 70 -0.18 -9.71 4.83
CA LEU A 70 1.05 -10.27 4.28
C LEU A 70 1.57 -9.47 3.09
N GLY A 71 0.68 -8.90 2.27
CA GLY A 71 1.03 -7.97 1.21
C GLY A 71 1.77 -6.76 1.77
N PHE A 72 1.26 -6.14 2.84
CA PHE A 72 1.95 -5.02 3.46
C PHE A 72 3.18 -5.45 4.26
N HIS A 73 3.18 -6.60 4.91
CA HIS A 73 4.35 -7.17 5.58
C HIS A 73 5.54 -7.31 4.63
N THR A 74 5.29 -7.92 3.46
CA THR A 74 6.32 -8.11 2.44
C THR A 74 6.80 -6.80 1.81
N MET A 75 5.98 -5.72 1.81
CA MET A 75 6.43 -4.38 1.40
C MET A 75 7.03 -3.52 2.50
N SER A 76 6.67 -3.74 3.76
CA SER A 76 7.14 -2.94 4.88
C SER A 76 8.65 -3.01 5.02
N LEU A 77 9.24 -4.21 4.92
CA LEU A 77 10.68 -4.39 5.04
C LEU A 77 11.45 -3.55 4.01
N PRO A 78 11.24 -3.70 2.69
CA PRO A 78 11.96 -2.89 1.71
C PRO A 78 11.63 -1.40 1.86
N LEU A 79 10.38 -1.02 2.19
CA LEU A 79 10.01 0.38 2.44
C LEU A 79 10.83 1.04 3.56
N TYR A 80 10.79 0.44 4.75
CA TYR A 80 11.41 1.02 5.93
C TYR A 80 12.93 0.94 5.85
N THR A 81 13.48 -0.18 5.40
CA THR A 81 14.94 -0.30 5.24
C THR A 81 15.49 0.67 4.20
N PHE A 82 14.83 0.81 3.05
CA PHE A 82 15.22 1.79 2.05
C PHE A 82 15.19 3.20 2.63
N SER A 83 14.09 3.58 3.28
CA SER A 83 13.90 4.92 3.84
C SER A 83 14.91 5.25 4.93
N LEU A 84 15.23 4.30 5.80
CA LEU A 84 16.13 4.51 6.93
C LEU A 84 17.61 4.49 6.51
N PHE A 85 17.96 3.65 5.54
CA PHE A 85 19.37 3.37 5.24
C PHE A 85 19.87 4.01 3.95
N ILE A 86 19.03 4.60 3.09
CA ILE A 86 19.52 5.23 1.85
C ILE A 86 20.62 6.30 2.08
N PRO A 87 20.56 7.20 3.08
CA PRO A 87 21.65 8.16 3.29
C PRO A 87 22.95 7.45 3.65
N THR A 88 22.88 6.40 4.46
CA THR A 88 24.03 5.59 4.88
C THR A 88 24.60 4.78 3.72
N ILE A 89 23.74 4.17 2.89
CA ILE A 89 24.14 3.45 1.68
C ILE A 89 24.90 4.40 0.74
N ILE A 90 24.34 5.58 0.46
CA ILE A 90 24.98 6.56 -0.42
C ILE A 90 26.29 7.06 0.18
N ARG A 91 26.33 7.39 1.48
CA ARG A 91 27.58 7.81 2.14
C ARG A 91 28.68 6.74 1.98
N ASN A 92 28.33 5.47 2.12
CA ASN A 92 29.27 4.36 1.97
C ASN A 92 29.73 4.12 0.52
N LEU A 93 29.19 4.85 -0.47
CA LEU A 93 29.73 4.92 -1.83
C LEU A 93 30.93 5.87 -1.96
N GLY A 94 31.30 6.59 -0.88
CA GLY A 94 32.44 7.52 -0.85
C GLY A 94 32.05 9.00 -0.76
N TYR A 95 30.76 9.31 -0.60
CA TYR A 95 30.28 10.69 -0.43
C TYR A 95 30.32 11.14 1.04
N THR A 96 30.45 12.44 1.28
CA THR A 96 30.28 13.01 2.62
C THR A 96 28.84 12.89 3.10
N ALA A 97 28.59 12.93 4.41
CA ALA A 97 27.25 12.79 4.96
C ALA A 97 26.25 13.84 4.42
N ALA A 98 26.69 15.10 4.26
CA ALA A 98 25.85 16.16 3.72
C ALA A 98 25.50 15.91 2.24
N VAL A 99 26.48 15.52 1.43
CA VAL A 99 26.25 15.19 0.01
C VAL A 99 25.37 13.96 -0.13
N ALA A 100 25.58 12.93 0.70
CA ALA A 100 24.76 11.73 0.68
C ALA A 100 23.28 12.02 0.95
N GLN A 101 22.98 12.91 1.91
CA GLN A 101 21.61 13.36 2.17
C GLN A 101 21.00 14.07 0.96
N LEU A 102 21.74 14.98 0.33
CA LEU A 102 21.28 15.65 -0.89
C LEU A 102 21.02 14.66 -2.03
N LEU A 103 21.87 13.65 -2.18
CA LEU A 103 21.73 12.61 -3.20
C LEU A 103 20.56 11.65 -2.95
N THR A 104 19.90 11.68 -1.80
CA THR A 104 18.63 10.95 -1.58
C THR A 104 17.45 11.60 -2.31
N ILE A 105 17.53 12.91 -2.59
CA ILE A 105 16.43 13.68 -3.17
C ILE A 105 16.04 13.15 -4.56
N PRO A 106 16.96 12.90 -5.51
CA PRO A 106 16.57 12.43 -6.83
C PRO A 106 15.86 11.06 -6.86
N PRO A 107 16.34 10.00 -6.15
CA PRO A 107 15.57 8.75 -6.01
C PRO A 107 14.15 8.96 -5.48
N TYR A 108 13.96 9.83 -4.48
CA TYR A 108 12.63 10.13 -3.94
C TYR A 108 11.77 10.95 -4.90
N ALA A 109 12.35 11.87 -5.66
CA ALA A 109 11.62 12.61 -6.70
C ALA A 109 11.10 11.66 -7.79
N VAL A 110 11.90 10.68 -8.20
CA VAL A 110 11.46 9.63 -9.13
C VAL A 110 10.36 8.78 -8.50
N ALA A 111 10.54 8.35 -7.25
CA ALA A 111 9.51 7.59 -6.53
C ALA A 111 8.17 8.34 -6.43
N PHE A 112 8.20 9.66 -6.22
CA PHE A 112 7.00 10.48 -6.21
C PHE A 112 6.27 10.45 -7.56
N VAL A 113 7.00 10.68 -8.66
CA VAL A 113 6.43 10.66 -10.01
C VAL A 113 5.88 9.27 -10.37
N THR A 114 6.62 8.19 -10.06
CA THR A 114 6.16 6.83 -10.34
C THR A 114 4.96 6.46 -9.48
N THR A 115 4.94 6.85 -8.21
CA THR A 115 3.79 6.61 -7.31
C THR A 115 2.52 7.25 -7.84
N LEU A 116 2.55 8.52 -8.22
CA LEU A 116 1.39 9.21 -8.79
C LEU A 116 0.93 8.54 -10.09
N THR A 117 1.88 8.26 -10.99
CA THR A 117 1.58 7.68 -12.31
C THR A 117 0.92 6.31 -12.15
N VAL A 118 1.54 5.42 -11.37
CA VAL A 118 1.05 4.06 -11.12
C VAL A 118 -0.29 4.08 -10.39
N ALA A 119 -0.48 4.96 -9.42
CA ALA A 119 -1.77 5.09 -8.72
C ALA A 119 -2.90 5.49 -9.67
N ILE A 120 -2.68 6.50 -10.53
CA ILE A 120 -3.66 6.96 -11.51
C ILE A 120 -4.05 5.83 -12.48
N TYR A 121 -3.07 5.11 -13.03
CA TYR A 121 -3.35 4.01 -13.97
C TYR A 121 -3.98 2.79 -13.29
N SER A 122 -3.57 2.48 -12.07
CA SER A 122 -4.18 1.41 -11.28
C SER A 122 -5.65 1.69 -11.01
N GLU A 123 -5.99 2.93 -10.64
CA GLU A 123 -7.38 3.31 -10.35
C GLU A 123 -8.25 3.26 -11.61
N ARG A 124 -7.74 3.78 -12.73
CA ARG A 124 -8.49 3.80 -14.01
C ARG A 124 -8.77 2.41 -14.58
N THR A 125 -7.90 1.45 -14.29
CA THR A 125 -8.03 0.08 -14.86
C THR A 125 -8.65 -0.91 -13.89
N GLY A 126 -8.68 -0.61 -12.60
CA GLY A 126 -9.14 -1.54 -11.56
C GLY A 126 -8.29 -2.82 -11.44
N ARG A 127 -7.08 -2.83 -12.03
CA ARG A 127 -6.17 -3.99 -12.17
C ARG A 127 -5.01 -3.95 -11.19
N ARG A 128 -5.32 -3.74 -9.92
CA ARG A 128 -4.38 -3.31 -8.88
C ARG A 128 -3.24 -4.30 -8.61
N ALA A 129 -3.49 -5.62 -8.61
CA ALA A 129 -2.42 -6.60 -8.40
C ALA A 129 -1.31 -6.48 -9.44
N PHE A 130 -1.64 -6.20 -10.70
CA PHE A 130 -0.63 -6.11 -11.76
C PHE A 130 0.30 -4.93 -11.55
N PHE A 131 -0.23 -3.79 -11.10
CA PHE A 131 0.58 -2.62 -10.78
C PHE A 131 1.45 -2.84 -9.55
N ILE A 132 0.92 -3.51 -8.52
CA ILE A 132 1.70 -3.89 -7.34
C ILE A 132 2.83 -4.84 -7.73
N MET A 133 2.52 -5.95 -8.40
CA MET A 133 3.51 -6.95 -8.82
C MET A 133 4.54 -6.36 -9.77
N GLY A 134 4.13 -5.53 -10.73
CA GLY A 134 5.03 -4.84 -11.65
C GLY A 134 5.96 -3.86 -10.94
N SER A 135 5.43 -3.10 -9.97
CA SER A 135 6.24 -2.17 -9.17
C SER A 135 7.22 -2.91 -8.26
N SER A 136 6.78 -4.01 -7.62
CA SER A 136 7.65 -4.88 -6.82
C SER A 136 8.75 -5.54 -7.67
N ALA A 137 8.44 -5.96 -8.89
CA ALA A 137 9.43 -6.47 -9.84
C ALA A 137 10.42 -5.38 -10.28
N PHE A 138 9.95 -4.16 -10.50
CA PHE A 138 10.82 -3.02 -10.83
C PHE A 138 11.77 -2.67 -9.68
N ALA A 139 11.29 -2.70 -8.43
CA ALA A 139 12.14 -2.56 -7.26
C ALA A 139 13.14 -3.71 -7.10
N ALA A 140 12.75 -4.94 -7.45
CA ALA A 140 13.63 -6.10 -7.40
C ALA A 140 14.84 -5.93 -8.33
N ILE A 141 14.66 -5.31 -9.50
CA ILE A 141 15.77 -4.93 -10.39
C ILE A 141 16.78 -4.03 -9.66
N GLY A 142 16.30 -3.05 -8.89
CA GLY A 142 17.16 -2.16 -8.10
C GLY A 142 18.02 -2.90 -7.09
N TYR A 143 17.43 -3.84 -6.33
CA TYR A 143 18.18 -4.66 -5.39
C TYR A 143 19.11 -5.67 -6.06
N ILE A 144 18.76 -6.19 -7.24
CA ILE A 144 19.66 -7.03 -8.05
C ILE A 144 20.89 -6.22 -8.47
N ILE A 145 20.71 -4.98 -8.94
CA ILE A 145 21.83 -4.08 -9.29
C ILE A 145 22.74 -3.83 -8.07
N LEU A 146 22.14 -3.53 -6.92
CA LEU A 146 22.87 -3.30 -5.66
C LEU A 146 23.67 -4.53 -5.22
N LEU A 147 23.10 -5.73 -5.32
CA LEU A 147 23.76 -6.99 -4.97
C LEU A 147 24.86 -7.39 -5.95
N ALA A 148 24.63 -7.16 -7.24
CA ALA A 148 25.55 -7.48 -8.32
C ALA A 148 26.79 -6.58 -8.33
N ASN A 149 26.70 -5.37 -7.76
CA ASN A 149 27.85 -4.50 -7.62
C ASN A 149 28.80 -5.00 -6.52
N GLY A 150 29.81 -5.77 -6.93
CA GLY A 150 30.84 -6.29 -6.03
C GLY A 150 31.78 -5.23 -5.45
N ASP A 151 31.86 -4.04 -6.05
CA ASP A 151 32.70 -2.93 -5.60
C ASP A 151 31.92 -1.59 -5.63
N PRO A 152 31.05 -1.35 -4.63
CA PRO A 152 30.24 -0.13 -4.56
C PRO A 152 31.06 1.17 -4.49
N THR A 153 32.27 1.12 -3.94
CA THR A 153 33.16 2.28 -3.81
C THR A 153 33.90 2.60 -5.11
N GLY A 154 34.34 1.59 -5.87
CA GLY A 154 34.95 1.81 -7.18
C GLY A 154 33.93 2.07 -8.29
N LYS A 155 32.66 1.66 -8.10
CA LYS A 155 31.56 1.87 -9.06
C LYS A 155 30.32 2.48 -8.38
N PRO A 156 30.43 3.69 -7.80
CA PRO A 156 29.35 4.29 -7.02
C PRO A 156 28.10 4.59 -7.86
N GLY A 157 28.27 4.92 -9.14
CA GLY A 157 27.15 5.18 -10.05
C GLY A 157 26.22 3.98 -10.27
N VAL A 158 26.75 2.75 -10.23
CA VAL A 158 25.95 1.52 -10.39
C VAL A 158 25.03 1.32 -9.18
N SER A 159 25.59 1.42 -7.97
CA SER A 159 24.79 1.33 -6.75
C SER A 159 23.82 2.50 -6.62
N TYR A 160 24.22 3.71 -7.01
CA TYR A 160 23.34 4.87 -7.01
C TYR A 160 22.13 4.64 -7.94
N LEU A 161 22.35 4.17 -9.18
CA LEU A 161 21.27 3.79 -10.10
C LEU A 161 20.34 2.72 -9.50
N GLY A 162 20.88 1.73 -8.81
CA GLY A 162 20.09 0.71 -8.11
C GLY A 162 19.09 1.32 -7.11
N THR A 163 19.45 2.42 -6.44
CA THR A 163 18.53 3.11 -5.53
C THR A 163 17.34 3.77 -6.24
N PHE A 164 17.49 4.22 -7.50
CA PHE A 164 16.38 4.77 -8.27
C PHE A 164 15.35 3.69 -8.61
N PHE A 165 15.79 2.54 -9.10
CA PHE A 165 14.89 1.42 -9.42
C PHE A 165 14.16 0.92 -8.16
N ALA A 166 14.89 0.78 -7.05
CA ALA A 166 14.31 0.42 -5.76
C ALA A 166 13.24 1.42 -5.32
N ALA A 167 13.56 2.72 -5.26
CA ALA A 167 12.60 3.76 -4.88
C ALA A 167 11.37 3.79 -5.81
N ALA A 168 11.62 3.76 -7.12
CA ALA A 168 10.59 3.85 -8.15
C ALA A 168 9.57 2.72 -8.09
N GLY A 169 9.93 1.55 -7.56
CA GLY A 169 9.03 0.41 -7.39
C GLY A 169 8.44 0.26 -5.98
N ILE A 170 9.22 0.51 -4.93
CA ILE A 170 8.79 0.31 -3.53
C ILE A 170 7.62 1.23 -3.17
N TYR A 171 7.73 2.52 -3.49
CA TYR A 171 6.72 3.52 -3.10
C TYR A 171 5.35 3.31 -3.77
N PRO A 172 5.24 3.12 -5.11
CA PRO A 172 3.94 2.80 -5.72
C PRO A 172 3.36 1.48 -5.21
N SER A 173 4.18 0.43 -5.08
CA SER A 173 3.74 -0.87 -4.56
C SER A 173 3.14 -0.74 -3.16
N THR A 174 3.84 -0.03 -2.28
CA THR A 174 3.39 0.26 -0.90
C THR A 174 2.06 1.00 -0.89
N ALA A 175 1.93 2.09 -1.65
CA ALA A 175 0.73 2.92 -1.68
C ALA A 175 -0.51 2.13 -2.13
N LEU A 176 -0.35 1.29 -3.16
CA LEU A 176 -1.43 0.46 -3.69
C LEU A 176 -1.79 -0.70 -2.76
N VAL A 177 -0.81 -1.36 -2.14
CA VAL A 177 -1.06 -2.45 -1.18
C VAL A 177 -1.83 -1.93 0.04
N LEU A 178 -1.44 -0.77 0.59
CA LEU A 178 -2.09 -0.19 1.77
C LEU A 178 -3.55 0.21 1.52
N SER A 179 -3.86 0.74 0.34
CA SER A 179 -5.23 1.17 0.03
C SER A 179 -6.14 0.02 -0.45
N TRP A 180 -5.61 -1.17 -0.67
CA TRP A 180 -6.35 -2.29 -1.27
C TRP A 180 -7.47 -2.86 -0.37
N PRO A 181 -7.26 -3.15 0.92
CA PRO A 181 -8.36 -3.59 1.78
C PRO A 181 -9.41 -2.50 1.99
N ALA A 182 -9.00 -1.23 2.03
CA ALA A 182 -9.91 -0.10 2.16
C ALA A 182 -10.95 -0.02 1.03
N ILE A 183 -10.65 -0.53 -0.17
CA ILE A 183 -11.62 -0.60 -1.27
C ILE A 183 -12.33 -1.96 -1.36
N ASN A 184 -11.69 -3.06 -0.96
CA ASN A 184 -12.19 -4.41 -1.20
C ASN A 184 -12.92 -5.09 -0.04
N VAL A 185 -12.66 -4.68 1.20
CA VAL A 185 -13.33 -5.26 2.37
C VAL A 185 -14.58 -4.45 2.64
N SER A 186 -15.74 -5.02 2.36
CA SER A 186 -17.04 -4.41 2.61
C SER A 186 -17.60 -4.79 3.98
N GLY A 187 -18.35 -3.86 4.56
CA GLY A 187 -18.80 -3.82 5.95
C GLY A 187 -17.87 -2.92 6.78
N GLN A 188 -18.40 -1.88 7.42
CA GLN A 188 -17.62 -0.85 8.12
C GLN A 188 -16.76 -1.45 9.23
N THR A 189 -17.33 -2.32 10.08
CA THR A 189 -16.58 -2.94 11.19
C THR A 189 -15.52 -3.90 10.65
N LYS A 190 -15.87 -4.72 9.66
CA LYS A 190 -14.94 -5.68 9.04
C LYS A 190 -13.78 -4.97 8.35
N ARG A 191 -14.07 -3.90 7.60
CA ARG A 191 -13.10 -3.05 6.90
C ARG A 191 -12.13 -2.40 7.90
N ALA A 192 -12.64 -1.85 9.00
CA ALA A 192 -11.80 -1.25 10.04
C ALA A 192 -10.83 -2.29 10.64
N VAL A 193 -11.33 -3.47 11.00
CA VAL A 193 -10.49 -4.56 11.55
C VAL A 193 -9.49 -5.07 10.51
N GLY A 194 -9.89 -5.24 9.25
CA GLY A 194 -9.01 -5.66 8.16
C GLY A 194 -7.85 -4.68 7.92
N ASN A 195 -8.12 -3.36 7.95
CA ASN A 195 -7.07 -2.35 7.86
C ASN A 195 -6.15 -2.36 9.10
N ALA A 196 -6.71 -2.51 10.31
CA ALA A 196 -5.92 -2.62 11.54
C ALA A 196 -5.01 -3.86 11.54
N MET A 197 -5.53 -5.01 11.09
CA MET A 197 -4.76 -6.22 10.86
C MET A 197 -3.63 -5.98 9.86
N GLN A 198 -3.92 -5.30 8.75
CA GLN A 198 -2.90 -5.00 7.74
C GLN A 198 -1.74 -4.20 8.32
N ILE A 199 -2.01 -3.11 9.02
CA ILE A 199 -0.97 -2.27 9.63
C ILE A 199 -0.20 -3.05 10.70
N THR A 200 -0.90 -3.82 11.54
CA THR A 200 -0.27 -4.61 12.62
C THR A 200 0.70 -5.64 12.07
N ILE A 201 0.25 -6.46 11.11
CA ILE A 201 1.07 -7.50 10.46
C ILE A 201 2.20 -6.86 9.63
N GLY A 202 1.90 -5.74 8.98
CA GLY A 202 2.86 -4.92 8.25
C GLY A 202 4.04 -4.49 9.10
N ASN A 203 3.78 -3.89 10.26
CA ASN A 203 4.83 -3.39 11.15
C ASN A 203 5.80 -4.48 11.63
N LEU A 204 5.39 -5.76 11.67
CA LEU A 204 6.30 -6.87 11.97
C LEU A 204 7.44 -6.99 10.94
N GLY A 205 7.17 -6.70 9.66
CA GLY A 205 8.18 -6.72 8.62
C GLY A 205 9.14 -5.53 8.73
N ALA A 206 8.65 -4.38 9.21
CA ALA A 206 9.49 -3.23 9.55
C ALA A 206 10.49 -3.58 10.66
N VAL A 207 10.01 -4.18 11.76
CA VAL A 207 10.83 -4.59 12.90
C VAL A 207 11.92 -5.58 12.48
N LEU A 208 11.59 -6.53 11.61
CA LEU A 208 12.59 -7.45 11.06
C LEU A 208 13.62 -6.70 10.20
N GLY A 209 13.14 -5.80 9.33
CA GLY A 209 13.95 -5.05 8.39
C GLY A 209 15.03 -4.18 9.03
N THR A 210 14.70 -3.43 10.09
CA THR A 210 15.63 -2.49 10.73
C THR A 210 16.88 -3.15 11.30
N GLN A 211 16.83 -4.46 11.56
CA GLN A 211 17.94 -5.22 12.13
C GLN A 211 18.91 -5.79 11.07
N LEU A 212 18.57 -5.70 9.78
CA LEU A 212 19.30 -6.35 8.69
C LEU A 212 20.40 -5.50 8.07
N TYR A 213 20.36 -4.18 8.24
CA TYR A 213 21.36 -3.25 7.71
C TYR A 213 22.33 -2.84 8.82
N ARG A 214 23.35 -3.69 9.05
CA ARG A 214 24.34 -3.47 10.10
C ARG A 214 25.49 -2.61 9.59
N ALA A 215 26.08 -1.80 10.48
CA ALA A 215 27.17 -0.90 10.12
C ALA A 215 28.37 -1.63 9.47
N ASN A 216 28.67 -2.85 9.94
CA ASN A 216 29.81 -3.66 9.48
C ASN A 216 29.57 -4.36 8.13
N ASP A 217 28.33 -4.36 7.61
CA ASP A 217 28.02 -5.01 6.33
C ASP A 217 28.23 -4.06 5.14
N GLY A 218 28.49 -2.77 5.41
CA GLY A 218 28.79 -1.79 4.38
C GLY A 218 30.14 -2.03 3.70
N PRO A 219 30.33 -1.59 2.44
CA PRO A 219 29.38 -0.87 1.60
C PRO A 219 28.40 -1.78 0.82
N ARG A 220 28.59 -3.10 0.85
CA ARG A 220 27.78 -4.04 0.05
C ARG A 220 26.41 -4.35 0.64
N TYR A 221 26.26 -4.32 1.96
CA TYR A 221 25.03 -4.65 2.69
C TYR A 221 24.34 -5.92 2.15
N PHE A 222 25.12 -6.97 1.88
CA PHE A 222 24.65 -8.14 1.13
C PHE A 222 23.43 -8.80 1.78
N VAL A 223 23.42 -8.94 3.10
CA VAL A 223 22.30 -9.52 3.87
C VAL A 223 21.05 -8.65 3.72
N GLY A 224 21.15 -7.34 4.01
CA GLY A 224 20.02 -6.41 3.90
C GLY A 224 19.41 -6.38 2.50
N HIS A 225 20.24 -6.22 1.47
CA HIS A 225 19.76 -6.22 0.08
C HIS A 225 19.16 -7.57 -0.35
N SER A 226 19.71 -8.71 0.12
CA SER A 226 19.18 -10.04 -0.20
C SER A 226 17.80 -10.27 0.41
N PHE A 227 17.59 -9.85 1.66
CA PHE A 227 16.28 -9.93 2.30
C PHE A 227 15.26 -9.02 1.63
N ALA A 228 15.65 -7.78 1.29
CA ALA A 228 14.77 -6.87 0.57
C ALA A 228 14.35 -7.44 -0.79
N LEU A 229 15.28 -8.02 -1.55
CA LEU A 229 14.96 -8.73 -2.79
C LEU A 229 14.00 -9.92 -2.54
N GLY A 230 14.29 -10.76 -1.55
CA GLY A 230 13.42 -11.90 -1.20
C GLY A 230 12.00 -11.47 -0.82
N TYR A 231 11.88 -10.36 -0.08
CA TYR A 231 10.59 -9.78 0.32
C TYR A 231 9.82 -9.19 -0.87
N LEU A 232 10.51 -8.58 -1.83
CA LEU A 232 9.89 -8.11 -3.07
C LEU A 232 9.35 -9.27 -3.92
N ILE A 233 10.10 -10.38 -4.02
CA ILE A 233 9.61 -11.60 -4.69
C ILE A 233 8.44 -12.22 -3.91
N ALA A 234 8.52 -12.29 -2.58
CA ALA A 234 7.44 -12.78 -1.75
C ALA A 234 6.17 -11.93 -1.93
N ASN A 235 6.31 -10.60 -2.07
CA ASN A 235 5.18 -9.72 -2.34
C ASN A 235 4.52 -10.02 -3.69
N ILE A 236 5.31 -10.25 -4.75
CA ILE A 236 4.77 -10.67 -6.05
C ILE A 236 3.94 -11.95 -5.89
N VAL A 237 4.44 -12.93 -5.15
CA VAL A 237 3.73 -14.19 -4.89
C VAL A 237 2.44 -13.95 -4.09
N VAL A 238 2.49 -13.22 -2.98
CA VAL A 238 1.32 -12.93 -2.14
C VAL A 238 0.25 -12.16 -2.92
N CYS A 239 0.63 -11.13 -3.67
CA CYS A 239 -0.30 -10.37 -4.50
C CYS A 239 -0.85 -11.20 -5.66
N GLY A 240 -0.06 -12.12 -6.24
CA GLY A 240 -0.52 -13.08 -7.24
C GLY A 240 -1.56 -14.06 -6.67
N ILE A 241 -1.34 -14.58 -5.46
CA ILE A 241 -2.32 -15.43 -4.76
C ILE A 241 -3.60 -14.64 -4.48
N LEU A 242 -3.49 -13.43 -3.95
CA LEU A 242 -4.63 -12.57 -3.68
C LEU A 242 -5.41 -12.25 -4.97
N TYR A 243 -4.73 -11.92 -6.06
CA TYR A 243 -5.35 -11.76 -7.39
C TYR A 243 -6.17 -12.99 -7.79
N ILE A 244 -5.60 -14.20 -7.66
CA ILE A 244 -6.30 -15.45 -8.01
C ILE A 244 -7.55 -15.62 -7.13
N VAL A 245 -7.44 -15.37 -5.83
CA VAL A 245 -8.55 -15.48 -4.88
C VAL A 245 -9.67 -14.50 -5.24
N LEU A 246 -9.35 -13.22 -5.44
CA LEU A 246 -10.33 -12.18 -5.77
C LEU A 246 -10.97 -12.42 -7.14
N LYS A 247 -10.18 -12.80 -8.15
CA LYS A 247 -10.69 -13.10 -9.49
C LYS A 247 -11.62 -14.30 -9.49
N ARG A 248 -11.23 -15.40 -8.81
CA ARG A 248 -12.10 -16.59 -8.69
C ARG A 248 -13.42 -16.26 -8.01
N GLU A 249 -13.38 -15.44 -6.97
CA GLU A 249 -14.58 -15.01 -6.27
C GLU A 249 -15.49 -14.15 -7.16
N ASN A 250 -14.93 -13.20 -7.91
CA ASN A 250 -15.69 -12.42 -8.89
C ASN A 250 -16.30 -13.30 -9.99
N THR A 251 -15.53 -14.22 -10.58
CA THR A 251 -16.05 -15.13 -11.62
C THR A 251 -17.17 -16.02 -11.09
N ARG A 252 -17.06 -16.51 -9.84
CA ARG A 252 -18.14 -17.26 -9.18
C ARG A 252 -19.41 -16.41 -9.04
N ARG A 253 -19.27 -15.14 -8.68
CA ARG A 253 -20.40 -14.20 -8.53
C ARG A 253 -21.02 -13.78 -9.85
N GLU A 254 -20.22 -13.68 -10.91
CA GLU A 254 -20.72 -13.41 -12.26
C GLU A 254 -21.62 -14.54 -12.77
N ALA A 255 -21.29 -15.80 -12.46
CA ALA A 255 -22.08 -16.94 -12.87
C ALA A 255 -23.51 -16.95 -12.30
N ILE A 256 -23.70 -16.40 -11.09
CA ILE A 256 -25.01 -16.31 -10.41
C ILE A 256 -25.66 -14.92 -10.53
N ALA A 257 -25.02 -13.97 -11.22
CA ALA A 257 -25.51 -12.60 -11.32
C ALA A 257 -26.91 -12.47 -11.96
N PRO A 258 -27.29 -13.26 -13.00
CA PRO A 258 -28.64 -13.21 -13.56
C PRO A 258 -29.73 -13.63 -12.56
N GLU A 259 -29.44 -14.61 -11.71
CA GLU A 259 -30.37 -15.07 -10.66
C GLU A 259 -30.52 -14.02 -9.56
N VAL A 260 -29.43 -13.37 -9.16
CA VAL A 260 -29.43 -12.32 -8.13
C VAL A 260 -30.16 -11.06 -8.60
N GLN A 261 -30.07 -10.70 -9.89
CA GLN A 261 -30.81 -9.55 -10.45
C GLN A 261 -32.34 -9.76 -10.45
N ALA A 262 -32.79 -11.02 -10.50
CA ALA A 262 -34.23 -11.34 -10.50
C ALA A 262 -34.88 -11.19 -9.10
N ILE A 263 -34.09 -11.12 -8.03
CA ILE A 263 -34.57 -11.10 -6.63
C ILE A 263 -34.81 -9.65 -6.13
N GLY A 264 -34.36 -8.63 -6.87
CA GLY A 264 -34.48 -7.21 -6.49
C GLY A 264 -33.42 -6.76 -5.47
N ASP A 265 -33.58 -5.54 -4.94
CA ASP A 265 -32.69 -5.04 -3.89
C ASP A 265 -32.96 -5.76 -2.57
N LEU A 266 -32.05 -6.66 -2.18
CA LEU A 266 -32.05 -7.25 -0.84
C LEU A 266 -31.89 -6.12 0.20
N GLU A 267 -32.81 -6.04 1.17
CA GLU A 267 -32.78 -5.07 2.28
C GLU A 267 -31.51 -5.23 3.16
N ASP A 268 -30.98 -6.45 3.27
CA ASP A 268 -29.78 -6.75 4.05
C ASP A 268 -28.51 -6.68 3.19
N TRP A 269 -27.51 -5.89 3.63
CA TRP A 269 -26.17 -5.80 3.04
C TRP A 269 -25.15 -6.55 3.90
N PRO A 270 -24.84 -7.84 3.63
CA PRO A 270 -23.91 -8.65 4.43
C PRO A 270 -22.43 -8.34 4.16
N GLY A 271 -22.12 -7.15 3.63
CA GLY A 271 -20.75 -6.72 3.34
C GLY A 271 -20.14 -7.43 2.13
N ASP A 272 -18.85 -7.77 2.22
CA ASP A 272 -18.13 -8.41 1.11
C ASP A 272 -18.57 -9.87 0.84
N LYS A 273 -19.46 -10.43 1.65
CA LYS A 273 -20.14 -11.70 1.40
C LYS A 273 -21.30 -11.57 0.42
N ASP A 274 -21.80 -10.35 0.18
CA ASP A 274 -22.91 -10.10 -0.73
C ASP A 274 -22.56 -10.55 -2.17
N PRO A 275 -23.39 -11.38 -2.84
CA PRO A 275 -23.17 -11.80 -4.22
C PRO A 275 -23.05 -10.66 -5.23
N ARG A 276 -23.57 -9.47 -4.92
CA ARG A 276 -23.48 -8.23 -5.74
C ARG A 276 -22.15 -7.52 -5.58
N TRP A 277 -21.44 -7.71 -4.45
CA TRP A 277 -20.14 -7.08 -4.22
C TRP A 277 -19.09 -7.58 -5.24
N ARG A 278 -18.27 -6.66 -5.75
CA ARG A 278 -17.22 -6.95 -6.72
C ARG A 278 -15.88 -6.46 -6.19
N PHE A 279 -14.89 -7.35 -6.19
CA PHE A 279 -13.54 -7.02 -5.76
C PHE A 279 -12.75 -6.38 -6.91
N GLN A 280 -11.96 -5.36 -6.62
CA GLN A 280 -10.91 -4.91 -7.52
C GLN A 280 -9.67 -5.79 -7.33
N TYR A 281 -9.18 -6.41 -8.39
CA TYR A 281 -8.09 -7.38 -8.33
C TYR A 281 -6.81 -6.85 -8.96
#